data_AF-A0A7C5NAV3-F1
#
_entry.id   AF-A0A7C5NAV3-F1
#
_cell.length_a   1.000
_cell.length_b   1.000
_cell.length_c   1.000
_cell.angle_alpha   90.00
_cell.angle_beta   90.00
_cell.angle_gamma   90.00
#
_symmetry.space_group_name_H-M   'P 1'
#
loop_
_entity.id
_entity.type
_entity.pdbx_description
1 polymer ?
#
loop_
_entity_poly.entity_id
_entity_poly.type
_entity_poly.pdbx_seq_one_letter_code
_entity_poly.pdbx_strand_id
1 'polypeptide(L)'
;MRIIGTNFMGHDSALFYIDTESKDIFAMSTERVTRIKHDSKDVSAILEAYPFETIDYVCQGYGNFDAEVRSDLGPERVIGTIQKKAFCDLIKPTYIKDLFPTTKEKYEAYFKSYAKDPEKALADLDKLEPDFKERFLKEHEGESDQEILEGYMRQVFAQNGIKPKAIEFYDHHLSHAAGAYYFSPYAHQKRCLSLTLDGWGDGFFGKAYLFENDTYELVGHSPIRQVSHDGIDIDKSHDLTSIGILYGNFT
;
A
#
# COMPACT_ATOMS: atom_id res chain seq x y z
N MET A 1 -4.26 3.37 24.15
CA MET A 1 -4.66 2.83 22.84
C MET A 1 -3.56 3.11 21.84
N ARG A 2 -3.13 2.09 21.10
CA ARG A 2 -2.03 2.15 20.15
C ARG A 2 -2.52 1.81 18.75
N ILE A 3 -2.46 2.78 17.84
CA ILE A 3 -3.02 2.66 16.50
C ILE A 3 -1.91 2.84 15.48
N ILE A 4 -1.91 2.02 14.44
CA ILE A 4 -1.16 2.25 13.22
C ILE A 4 -2.13 2.65 12.11
N GLY A 5 -2.02 3.85 11.57
CA GLY A 5 -2.55 4.20 10.26
C GLY A 5 -1.52 3.88 9.17
N THR A 6 -1.94 3.31 8.04
CA THR A 6 -0.99 2.91 7.01
C THR A 6 -1.57 3.02 5.61
N ASN A 7 -0.70 3.43 4.67
CA ASN A 7 -0.81 3.04 3.27
C ASN A 7 0.12 1.83 3.11
N PHE A 8 -0.43 0.63 3.28
CA PHE A 8 0.36 -0.56 3.58
C PHE A 8 1.34 -0.98 2.50
N MET A 9 1.00 -0.82 1.21
CA MET A 9 1.86 -1.24 0.09
C MET A 9 1.65 -0.42 -1.17
N GLY A 10 2.65 -0.44 -2.04
CA GLY A 10 2.63 0.28 -3.30
C GLY A 10 3.24 1.67 -3.21
N HIS A 11 2.79 2.56 -4.09
CA HIS A 11 3.35 3.91 -4.18
C HIS A 11 3.12 4.67 -2.87
N ASP A 12 4.16 5.37 -2.42
CA ASP A 12 4.19 6.12 -1.16
C ASP A 12 3.70 5.31 0.06
N SER A 13 4.05 4.02 0.13
CA SER A 13 3.73 3.21 1.30
C SER A 13 4.36 3.80 2.56
N ALA A 14 3.58 3.82 3.63
CA ALA A 14 3.92 4.56 4.85
C ALA A 14 3.16 4.04 6.06
N LEU A 15 3.70 4.37 7.23
CA LEU A 15 3.17 4.01 8.54
C LEU A 15 3.12 5.25 9.44
N PHE A 16 2.00 5.44 10.12
CA PHE A 16 1.79 6.46 11.14
C PHE A 16 1.30 5.78 12.42
N TYR A 17 2.03 5.92 13.51
CA TYR A 17 1.75 5.33 14.80
C TYR A 17 1.35 6.41 15.81
N ILE A 18 0.31 6.11 16.60
CA ILE A 18 -0.14 6.94 17.73
C ILE A 18 -0.26 6.05 18.97
N ASP A 19 0.32 6.50 20.08
CA ASP A 19 0.02 6.01 21.42
C ASP A 19 -0.74 7.09 22.21
N THR A 20 -2.01 6.82 22.54
CA THR A 20 -2.84 7.78 23.27
C THR A 20 -2.54 7.84 24.77
N GLU A 21 -1.87 6.83 25.32
CA GLU A 21 -1.51 6.77 26.75
C GLU A 21 -0.22 7.53 26.99
N SER A 22 0.84 7.23 26.24
CA SER A 22 2.11 7.95 26.34
C SER A 22 2.11 9.31 25.63
N LYS A 23 1.13 9.53 24.73
CA LYS A 23 1.03 10.70 23.83
C LYS A 23 2.19 10.78 22.83
N ASP A 24 2.72 9.63 22.43
CA ASP A 24 3.76 9.54 21.43
C ASP A 24 3.18 9.39 20.03
N ILE A 25 3.89 9.96 19.06
CA ILE A 25 3.62 9.82 17.64
C ILE A 25 4.88 9.40 16.91
N PHE A 26 4.72 8.54 15.90
CA PHE A 26 5.80 8.16 15.01
C PHE A 26 5.27 8.10 13.58
N ALA A 27 6.02 8.61 12.62
CA ALA A 27 5.64 8.57 11.21
C ALA A 27 6.86 8.25 10.36
N MET A 28 6.71 7.31 9.43
CA MET A 28 7.78 6.92 8.52
C MET A 28 7.21 6.50 7.18
N SER A 29 7.89 6.91 6.10
CA SER A 29 7.63 6.40 4.76
C SER A 29 8.63 5.30 4.44
N THR A 30 8.18 4.26 3.73
CA THR A 30 9.01 3.09 3.39
C THR A 30 10.24 3.50 2.59
N GLU A 31 10.12 4.43 1.64
CA GLU A 31 11.25 4.90 0.82
C GLU A 31 12.35 5.59 1.64
N ARG A 32 12.03 6.15 2.82
CA ARG A 32 13.03 6.75 3.71
C ARG A 32 13.89 5.70 4.39
N VAL A 33 13.33 4.51 4.62
CA VAL A 33 14.05 3.37 5.19
C VAL A 33 14.83 2.64 4.10
N THR A 34 14.19 2.37 2.96
CA THR A 34 14.82 1.61 1.87
C THR A 34 15.81 2.44 1.05
N ARG A 35 15.68 3.78 1.09
CA ARG A 35 16.44 4.76 0.29
C ARG A 35 16.24 4.62 -1.22
N ILE A 36 15.18 3.93 -1.63
CA ILE A 36 14.75 3.78 -3.02
C ILE A 36 13.54 4.69 -3.19
N LYS A 37 13.67 5.75 -4.01
CA LYS A 37 12.56 6.67 -4.26
C LYS A 37 11.41 5.92 -4.93
N HIS A 38 10.18 6.16 -4.47
CA HIS A 38 8.98 5.47 -4.96
C HIS A 38 9.07 3.93 -4.85
N ASP A 39 9.71 3.41 -3.79
CA ASP A 39 9.75 1.98 -3.54
C ASP A 39 8.34 1.45 -3.27
N SER A 40 7.83 0.60 -4.15
CA SER A 40 6.47 0.07 -4.08
C SER A 40 6.30 -1.12 -3.12
N LYS A 41 7.26 -1.34 -2.21
CA LYS A 41 7.18 -2.37 -1.17
C LYS A 41 6.07 -2.08 -0.17
N ASP A 42 5.72 -3.10 0.60
CA ASP A 42 4.94 -2.91 1.82
C ASP A 42 5.75 -2.22 2.93
N VAL A 43 5.07 -1.92 4.04
CA VAL A 43 5.67 -1.29 5.23
C VAL A 43 6.63 -2.21 6.03
N SER A 44 6.94 -3.43 5.56
CA SER A 44 7.82 -4.35 6.29
C SER A 44 9.17 -3.74 6.64
N ALA A 45 9.77 -2.96 5.73
CA ALA A 45 11.04 -2.28 6.00
C ALA A 45 10.96 -1.34 7.22
N ILE A 46 9.82 -0.68 7.43
CA ILE A 46 9.61 0.18 8.61
C ILE A 46 9.50 -0.69 9.87
N LEU A 47 8.70 -1.76 9.81
CA LEU A 47 8.48 -2.67 10.94
C LEU A 47 9.76 -3.38 11.38
N GLU A 48 10.67 -3.68 10.45
CA GLU A 48 11.96 -4.31 10.73
C GLU A 48 12.98 -3.30 11.31
N ALA A 49 12.92 -2.04 10.87
CA ALA A 49 13.89 -1.01 11.25
C ALA A 49 13.57 -0.35 12.60
N TYR A 50 12.30 -0.33 13.01
CA TYR A 50 11.84 0.36 14.21
C TYR A 50 11.03 -0.57 15.11
N PRO A 51 11.30 -0.60 16.43
CA PRO A 51 10.52 -1.39 17.35
C PRO A 51 9.16 -0.73 17.58
N PHE A 52 8.10 -1.54 17.56
CA PHE A 52 6.76 -1.13 17.96
C PHE A 52 6.31 -1.95 19.17
N GLU A 53 5.57 -1.30 20.08
CA GLU A 53 4.91 -2.00 21.18
C GLU A 53 3.68 -2.79 20.70
N THR A 54 2.87 -3.27 21.64
CA THR A 54 1.59 -3.93 21.29
C THR A 54 0.69 -2.97 20.53
N ILE A 55 0.26 -3.34 19.33
CA ILE A 55 -0.64 -2.53 18.51
C ILE A 55 -2.08 -3.03 18.73
N ASP A 56 -2.99 -2.11 19.03
CA ASP A 56 -4.41 -2.45 19.19
C ASP A 56 -5.09 -2.55 17.82
N TYR A 57 -4.91 -1.52 16.98
CA TYR A 57 -5.60 -1.40 15.69
C TYR A 57 -4.63 -1.03 14.57
N VAL A 58 -4.87 -1.59 13.39
CA VAL A 58 -4.26 -1.13 12.14
C VAL A 58 -5.36 -0.58 11.25
N CYS A 59 -5.19 0.62 10.73
CA CYS A 59 -6.14 1.31 9.87
C CYS A 59 -5.50 1.50 8.49
N GLN A 60 -5.99 0.80 7.48
CA GLN A 60 -5.52 0.85 6.10
C GLN A 60 -6.34 1.88 5.30
N GLY A 61 -5.67 2.83 4.66
CA GLY A 61 -6.29 3.63 3.58
C GLY A 61 -6.51 2.73 2.37
N TYR A 62 -7.59 2.92 1.61
CA TYR A 62 -8.15 1.96 0.64
C TYR A 62 -9.03 0.91 1.31
N GLY A 63 -10.34 1.01 1.11
CA GLY A 63 -11.31 0.11 1.73
C GLY A 63 -12.58 -0.14 0.93
N ASN A 64 -12.67 0.38 -0.30
CA ASN A 64 -13.83 0.15 -1.15
C ASN A 64 -13.64 -1.07 -2.05
N PHE A 65 -13.80 -2.27 -1.48
CA PHE A 65 -13.68 -3.54 -2.21
C PHE A 65 -14.77 -3.76 -3.27
N ASP A 66 -15.87 -2.99 -3.20
CA ASP A 66 -16.98 -3.03 -4.15
C ASP A 66 -16.76 -2.11 -5.39
N ALA A 67 -15.64 -1.39 -5.46
CA ALA A 67 -15.33 -0.53 -6.60
C ALA A 67 -15.14 -1.32 -7.90
N GLU A 68 -15.66 -0.79 -9.01
CA GLU A 68 -15.47 -1.38 -10.35
C GLU A 68 -13.99 -1.48 -10.73
N VAL A 69 -13.20 -0.47 -10.37
CA VAL A 69 -11.75 -0.43 -10.57
C VAL A 69 -11.06 -0.52 -9.21
N ARG A 70 -10.42 -1.66 -8.93
CA ARG A 70 -9.88 -2.03 -7.60
C ARG A 70 -8.39 -2.40 -7.61
N SER A 71 -7.60 -1.81 -8.50
CA SER A 71 -6.19 -2.16 -8.73
C SER A 71 -5.33 -2.29 -7.48
N ASP A 72 -5.59 -1.49 -6.44
CA ASP A 72 -4.78 -1.45 -5.21
C ASP A 72 -5.29 -2.38 -4.10
N LEU A 73 -6.49 -2.93 -4.26
CA LEU A 73 -7.13 -3.84 -3.29
C LEU A 73 -7.18 -5.29 -3.78
N GLY A 74 -6.92 -5.53 -5.07
CA GLY A 74 -6.95 -6.86 -5.68
C GLY A 74 -5.79 -7.78 -5.27
N PRO A 75 -5.96 -9.11 -5.42
CA PRO A 75 -4.92 -10.09 -5.10
C PRO A 75 -3.64 -9.90 -5.93
N GLU A 76 -3.75 -9.35 -7.14
CA GLU A 76 -2.59 -9.00 -7.98
C GLU A 76 -1.62 -8.05 -7.28
N ARG A 77 -2.13 -7.13 -6.45
CA ARG A 77 -1.30 -6.18 -5.71
C ARG A 77 -0.52 -6.87 -4.61
N VAL A 78 -1.13 -7.83 -3.92
CA VAL A 78 -0.46 -8.70 -2.93
C VAL A 78 0.62 -9.54 -3.61
N ILE A 79 0.28 -10.22 -4.72
CA ILE A 79 1.22 -11.05 -5.50
C ILE A 79 2.42 -10.21 -5.96
N GLY A 80 2.17 -9.05 -6.59
CA GLY A 80 3.22 -8.15 -7.06
C GLY A 80 4.14 -7.70 -5.93
N THR A 81 3.58 -7.44 -4.74
CA THR A 81 4.36 -7.07 -3.54
C THR A 81 5.22 -8.23 -3.05
N ILE A 82 4.69 -9.45 -2.98
CA ILE A 82 5.45 -10.66 -2.62
C ILE A 82 6.63 -10.88 -3.58
N GLN A 83 6.37 -10.79 -4.89
CA GLN A 83 7.38 -10.94 -5.93
C GLN A 83 8.44 -9.84 -5.85
N LYS A 84 8.02 -8.59 -5.65
CA LYS A 84 8.94 -7.46 -5.49
C LYS A 84 9.87 -7.66 -4.29
N LYS A 85 9.34 -8.11 -3.15
CA LYS A 85 10.13 -8.40 -1.95
C LYS A 85 11.14 -9.52 -2.21
N ALA A 86 10.70 -10.64 -2.79
CA ALA A 86 11.56 -11.75 -3.15
C ALA A 86 12.69 -11.32 -4.09
N PHE A 87 12.36 -10.55 -5.14
CA PHE A 87 13.35 -10.01 -6.06
C PHE A 87 14.36 -9.08 -5.36
N CYS A 88 13.88 -8.14 -4.53
CA CYS A 88 14.74 -7.24 -3.77
C CYS A 88 15.64 -8.00 -2.78
N ASP A 89 15.14 -9.09 -2.21
CA ASP A 89 15.92 -9.92 -1.30
C ASP A 89 17.05 -10.69 -1.96
N LEU A 90 16.83 -11.12 -3.21
CA LEU A 90 17.86 -11.78 -4.00
C LEU A 90 18.93 -10.81 -4.52
N ILE A 91 18.53 -9.61 -4.97
CA ILE A 91 19.46 -8.66 -5.60
C ILE A 91 20.08 -7.65 -4.63
N LYS A 92 19.46 -7.42 -3.46
CA LYS A 92 19.86 -6.44 -2.45
C LYS A 92 20.19 -5.05 -3.05
N PRO A 93 19.18 -4.39 -3.66
CA PRO A 93 19.40 -3.12 -4.36
C PRO A 93 19.71 -2.01 -3.36
N THR A 94 20.60 -1.08 -3.73
CA THR A 94 20.88 0.13 -2.96
C THR A 94 20.22 1.36 -3.57
N TYR A 95 20.11 1.39 -4.90
CA TYR A 95 19.52 2.47 -5.68
C TYR A 95 18.41 1.95 -6.60
N ILE A 96 17.54 2.85 -7.08
CA ILE A 96 16.48 2.50 -8.05
C ILE A 96 17.05 1.80 -9.29
N LYS A 97 18.18 2.27 -9.82
CA LYS A 97 18.81 1.66 -11.00
C LYS A 97 19.18 0.20 -10.79
N ASP A 98 19.43 -0.21 -9.55
CA ASP A 98 19.81 -1.60 -9.20
C ASP A 98 18.59 -2.54 -9.29
N LEU A 99 17.37 -2.00 -9.38
CA LEU A 99 16.15 -2.77 -9.66
C LEU A 99 16.06 -3.21 -11.13
N PHE A 100 16.95 -2.73 -11.99
CA PHE A 100 17.01 -3.08 -13.41
C PHE A 100 18.37 -3.72 -13.76
N PRO A 101 18.78 -4.81 -13.08
CA PRO A 101 20.06 -5.44 -13.33
C PRO A 101 20.08 -6.11 -14.71
N THR A 102 21.27 -6.16 -15.32
CA THR A 102 21.52 -7.01 -16.48
C THR A 102 21.33 -8.49 -16.10
N THR A 103 21.14 -9.35 -17.10
CA THR A 103 21.02 -10.80 -16.88
C THR A 103 22.20 -11.37 -16.10
N LYS A 104 23.42 -10.89 -16.38
CA LYS A 104 24.64 -11.32 -15.67
C LYS A 104 24.59 -10.91 -14.18
N GLU A 105 24.29 -9.65 -13.89
CA GLU A 105 24.20 -9.13 -12.52
C GLU A 105 23.11 -9.86 -11.72
N LYS A 106 21.97 -10.16 -12.36
CA LYS A 106 20.89 -10.95 -11.76
C LYS A 106 21.39 -12.33 -11.30
N TYR A 107 22.03 -13.09 -12.19
CA TYR A 107 22.56 -14.42 -11.83
C TYR A 107 23.67 -14.37 -10.78
N GLU A 108 24.56 -13.37 -10.84
CA GLU A 108 25.59 -13.18 -9.82
C GLU A 108 24.98 -12.90 -8.44
N ALA A 109 23.94 -12.07 -8.37
CA ALA A 109 23.25 -11.78 -7.13
C ALA A 109 22.52 -13.02 -6.58
N TYR A 110 21.87 -13.79 -7.46
CA TYR A 110 21.18 -15.02 -7.08
C TYR A 110 22.14 -16.05 -6.50
N PHE A 111 23.29 -16.23 -7.14
CA PHE A 111 24.34 -17.12 -6.63
C PHE A 111 24.88 -16.65 -5.27
N LYS A 112 25.11 -15.34 -5.08
CA LYS A 112 25.53 -14.77 -3.79
C LYS A 112 24.47 -14.99 -2.70
N SER A 113 23.20 -14.79 -3.02
CA SER A 113 22.09 -15.02 -2.07
C SER A 113 22.00 -16.50 -1.69
N TYR A 114 22.04 -17.39 -2.67
CA TYR A 114 22.03 -18.84 -2.47
C TYR A 114 23.24 -19.32 -1.64
N ALA A 115 24.43 -18.81 -1.90
CA ALA A 115 25.62 -19.15 -1.11
C ALA A 115 25.52 -18.71 0.36
N LYS A 116 24.72 -17.68 0.66
CA LYS A 116 24.52 -17.17 2.02
C LYS A 116 23.41 -17.91 2.76
N ASP A 117 22.27 -18.11 2.10
CA ASP A 117 21.08 -18.74 2.67
C ASP A 117 20.32 -19.50 1.56
N PRO A 118 20.68 -20.79 1.33
CA PRO A 118 20.10 -21.57 0.23
C PRO A 118 18.58 -21.73 0.33
N GLU A 119 18.06 -21.95 1.54
CA GLU A 119 16.63 -22.21 1.75
C GLU A 119 15.81 -20.95 1.43
N LYS A 120 16.21 -19.80 1.99
CA LYS A 120 15.55 -18.53 1.70
C LYS A 120 15.67 -18.16 0.22
N ALA A 121 16.85 -18.33 -0.39
CA ALA A 121 17.05 -18.00 -1.79
C ALA A 121 16.19 -18.86 -2.72
N LEU A 122 16.04 -20.16 -2.45
CA LEU A 122 15.13 -21.02 -3.21
C LEU A 122 13.67 -20.62 -3.01
N ALA A 123 13.25 -20.29 -1.79
CA ALA A 123 11.90 -19.81 -1.53
C ALA A 123 11.60 -18.46 -2.22
N ASP A 124 12.59 -17.57 -2.31
CA ASP A 124 12.46 -16.30 -3.04
C ASP A 124 12.45 -16.52 -4.56
N LEU A 125 13.21 -17.48 -5.09
CA LEU A 125 13.15 -17.86 -6.51
C LEU A 125 11.80 -18.49 -6.88
N ASP A 126 11.23 -19.35 -6.04
CA ASP A 126 9.91 -19.97 -6.27
C ASP A 126 8.80 -18.92 -6.49
N LYS A 127 8.83 -17.82 -5.72
CA LYS A 127 7.87 -16.71 -5.86
C LYS A 127 8.00 -15.98 -7.21
N LEU A 128 9.16 -16.06 -7.85
CA LEU A 128 9.44 -15.42 -9.14
C LEU A 128 9.18 -16.33 -10.34
N GLU A 129 8.76 -17.58 -10.12
CA GLU A 129 8.41 -18.49 -11.20
C GLU A 129 7.17 -17.99 -11.96
N PRO A 130 7.06 -18.26 -13.28
CA PRO A 130 5.95 -17.77 -14.10
C PRO A 130 4.56 -18.23 -13.64
N ASP A 131 4.47 -19.38 -12.97
CA ASP A 131 3.23 -19.98 -12.50
C ASP A 131 2.81 -19.49 -11.09
N PHE A 132 3.64 -18.71 -10.40
CA PHE A 132 3.40 -18.29 -9.02
C PHE A 132 2.04 -17.58 -8.86
N LYS A 133 1.68 -16.72 -9.81
CA LYS A 133 0.38 -16.03 -9.81
C LYS A 133 -0.78 -17.03 -9.82
N GLU A 134 -0.73 -18.04 -10.68
CA GLU A 134 -1.78 -19.05 -10.80
C GLU A 134 -1.87 -19.90 -9.52
N ARG A 135 -0.71 -20.32 -8.98
CA ARG A 135 -0.65 -21.07 -7.72
C ARG A 135 -1.26 -20.28 -6.56
N PHE A 136 -0.86 -19.01 -6.41
CA PHE A 136 -1.38 -18.14 -5.35
C PHE A 136 -2.90 -17.95 -5.45
N LEU A 137 -3.42 -17.64 -6.64
CA LEU A 137 -4.87 -17.46 -6.83
C LEU A 137 -5.66 -18.73 -6.56
N LYS A 138 -5.09 -19.90 -6.85
CA LYS A 138 -5.70 -21.19 -6.55
C LYS A 138 -5.69 -21.51 -5.05
N GLU A 139 -4.63 -21.14 -4.34
CA GLU A 139 -4.53 -21.33 -2.88
C GLU A 139 -5.57 -20.49 -2.11
N HIS A 140 -5.91 -19.32 -2.65
CA HIS A 140 -6.91 -18.41 -2.12
C HIS A 140 -8.29 -18.52 -2.83
N GLU A 141 -8.56 -19.66 -3.47
CA GLU A 141 -9.84 -19.89 -4.15
C GLU A 141 -10.99 -19.85 -3.14
N GLY A 142 -11.93 -18.91 -3.34
CA GLY A 142 -13.10 -18.72 -2.46
C GLY A 142 -12.92 -17.64 -1.40
N GLU A 143 -11.72 -17.07 -1.24
CA GLU A 143 -11.50 -15.87 -0.43
C GLU A 143 -11.88 -14.60 -1.21
N SER A 144 -12.42 -13.62 -0.50
CA SER A 144 -12.60 -12.27 -1.01
C SER A 144 -11.26 -11.51 -1.07
N ASP A 145 -11.17 -10.50 -1.93
CA ASP A 145 -10.01 -9.59 -2.00
C ASP A 145 -9.62 -9.02 -0.62
N GLN A 146 -10.60 -8.71 0.22
CA GLN A 146 -10.37 -8.22 1.58
C GLN A 146 -9.71 -9.28 2.46
N GLU A 147 -10.17 -10.52 2.42
CA GLU A 147 -9.60 -11.63 3.20
C GLU A 147 -8.14 -11.89 2.80
N ILE A 148 -7.85 -11.88 1.50
CA ILE A 148 -6.49 -12.07 0.98
C ILE A 148 -5.56 -10.94 1.45
N LEU A 149 -5.99 -9.68 1.31
CA LEU A 149 -5.21 -8.52 1.71
C LEU A 149 -5.01 -8.48 3.24
N GLU A 150 -6.07 -8.68 4.01
CA GLU A 150 -6.01 -8.71 5.48
C GLU A 150 -5.09 -9.84 5.97
N GLY A 151 -5.20 -11.03 5.37
CA GLY A 151 -4.33 -12.17 5.66
C GLY A 151 -2.86 -11.84 5.43
N TYR A 152 -2.54 -11.23 4.30
CA TYR A 152 -1.18 -10.78 3.99
C TYR A 152 -0.67 -9.72 4.99
N MET A 153 -1.49 -8.72 5.30
CA MET A 153 -1.12 -7.70 6.30
C MET A 153 -0.82 -8.34 7.66
N ARG A 154 -1.69 -9.24 8.13
CA ARG A 154 -1.51 -9.97 9.40
C ARG A 154 -0.21 -10.77 9.39
N GLN A 155 0.14 -11.42 8.29
CA GLN A 155 1.40 -12.13 8.15
C GLN A 155 2.60 -11.19 8.32
N VAL A 156 2.60 -10.04 7.65
CA VAL A 156 3.71 -9.07 7.71
C VAL A 156 3.86 -8.47 9.11
N PHE A 157 2.77 -8.12 9.78
CA PHE A 157 2.82 -7.68 11.17
C PHE A 157 3.31 -8.79 12.12
N ALA A 158 2.83 -10.02 11.94
CA ALA A 158 3.21 -11.15 12.78
C ALA A 158 4.69 -11.51 12.66
N GLN A 159 5.29 -11.39 11.47
CA GLN A 159 6.73 -11.55 11.25
C GLN A 159 7.57 -10.57 12.09
N ASN A 160 6.99 -9.42 12.45
CA ASN A 160 7.62 -8.40 13.28
C ASN A 160 7.13 -8.44 14.74
N GLY A 161 6.52 -9.55 15.17
CA GLY A 161 6.04 -9.73 16.54
C GLY A 161 4.78 -8.95 16.90
N ILE A 162 4.11 -8.35 15.92
CA ILE A 162 2.92 -7.51 16.12
C ILE A 162 1.67 -8.32 15.77
N LYS A 163 0.69 -8.33 16.66
CA LYS A 163 -0.61 -8.99 16.45
C LYS A 163 -1.74 -8.00 16.74
N PRO A 164 -2.20 -7.23 15.74
CA PRO A 164 -3.25 -6.26 15.96
C PRO A 164 -4.58 -6.96 16.25
N LYS A 165 -5.39 -6.38 17.14
CA LYS A 165 -6.73 -6.90 17.47
C LYS A 165 -7.64 -6.87 16.25
N ALA A 166 -7.56 -5.79 15.48
CA ALA A 166 -8.30 -5.63 14.23
C ALA A 166 -7.46 -4.88 13.19
N ILE A 167 -7.76 -5.20 11.92
CA ILE A 167 -7.36 -4.40 10.77
C ILE A 167 -8.65 -3.81 10.21
N GLU A 168 -8.69 -2.49 10.10
CA GLU A 168 -9.85 -1.74 9.64
C GLU A 168 -9.48 -1.03 8.33
N PHE A 169 -10.40 -1.06 7.38
CA PHE A 169 -10.22 -0.45 6.07
C PHE A 169 -11.06 0.81 5.96
N TYR A 170 -10.43 1.88 5.48
CA TYR A 170 -11.03 3.19 5.35
C TYR A 170 -10.92 3.68 3.91
N ASP A 171 -11.94 4.44 3.49
CA ASP A 171 -11.92 5.05 2.17
C ASP A 171 -10.69 5.96 1.98
N HIS A 172 -10.01 5.80 0.85
CA HIS A 172 -8.79 6.50 0.46
C HIS A 172 -8.97 8.01 0.45
N HIS A 173 -10.03 8.49 -0.20
CA HIS A 173 -10.32 9.92 -0.29
C HIS A 173 -10.85 10.46 1.04
N LEU A 174 -11.60 9.67 1.80
CA LEU A 174 -11.96 10.04 3.17
C LEU A 174 -10.72 10.22 4.05
N SER A 175 -9.71 9.35 3.91
CA SER A 175 -8.45 9.45 4.65
C SER A 175 -7.73 10.77 4.34
N HIS A 176 -7.65 11.15 3.06
CA HIS A 176 -7.15 12.47 2.67
C HIS A 176 -8.00 13.63 3.22
N ALA A 177 -9.33 13.53 3.11
CA ALA A 177 -10.24 14.59 3.52
C ALA A 177 -10.24 14.80 5.05
N ALA A 178 -10.18 13.72 5.82
CA ALA A 178 -10.10 13.71 7.27
C ALA A 178 -8.75 14.27 7.75
N GLY A 179 -7.64 13.85 7.12
CA GLY A 179 -6.32 14.43 7.37
C GLY A 179 -6.29 15.94 7.10
N ALA A 180 -6.93 16.41 6.03
CA ALA A 180 -7.04 17.84 5.78
C ALA A 180 -7.93 18.55 6.83
N TYR A 181 -9.07 17.96 7.19
CA TYR A 181 -10.03 18.56 8.12
C TYR A 181 -9.50 18.63 9.55
N TYR A 182 -9.18 17.50 10.16
CA TYR A 182 -8.82 17.41 11.60
C TYR A 182 -7.52 18.13 11.95
N PHE A 183 -6.64 18.35 10.97
CA PHE A 183 -5.41 19.13 11.15
C PHE A 183 -5.54 20.60 10.69
N SER A 184 -6.73 21.02 10.24
CA SER A 184 -7.02 22.42 9.90
C SER A 184 -7.40 23.23 11.15
N PRO A 185 -7.27 24.57 11.12
CA PRO A 185 -7.78 25.44 12.20
C PRO A 185 -9.31 25.50 12.25
N TYR A 186 -10.03 24.82 11.35
CA TYR A 186 -11.49 24.87 11.27
C TYR A 186 -12.17 23.66 11.92
N ALA A 187 -11.42 22.60 12.23
CA ALA A 187 -11.93 21.43 12.92
C ALA A 187 -12.62 21.81 14.23
N HIS A 188 -13.79 21.23 14.47
CA HIS A 188 -14.65 21.49 15.64
C HIS A 188 -15.07 22.96 15.85
N GLN A 189 -14.84 23.84 14.88
CA GLN A 189 -15.20 25.25 14.95
C GLN A 189 -16.21 25.65 13.88
N LYS A 190 -16.07 25.06 12.69
CA LYS A 190 -16.91 25.38 11.54
C LYS A 190 -17.27 24.10 10.79
N ARG A 191 -18.44 24.14 10.17
CA ARG A 191 -18.81 23.21 9.11
C ARG A 191 -17.94 23.47 7.88
N CYS A 192 -17.28 22.45 7.35
CA CYS A 192 -16.28 22.58 6.30
C CYS A 192 -16.53 21.62 5.15
N LEU A 193 -16.43 22.14 3.92
CA LEU A 193 -16.33 21.30 2.73
C LEU A 193 -14.86 20.95 2.49
N SER A 194 -14.55 19.65 2.49
CA SER A 194 -13.24 19.10 2.16
C SER A 194 -13.31 18.41 0.80
N LEU A 195 -12.55 18.92 -0.17
CA LEU A 195 -12.47 18.38 -1.53
C LEU A 195 -11.13 17.69 -1.74
N THR A 196 -11.19 16.45 -2.21
CA THR A 196 -10.02 15.65 -2.58
C THR A 196 -9.99 15.48 -4.09
N LEU A 197 -8.81 15.66 -4.68
CA LEU A 197 -8.53 15.45 -6.09
C LEU A 197 -7.16 14.75 -6.15
N ASP A 198 -7.16 13.52 -6.65
CA ASP A 198 -6.00 12.64 -6.66
C ASP A 198 -5.88 11.93 -8.02
N GLY A 199 -4.82 11.15 -8.23
CA GLY A 199 -4.69 10.23 -9.35
C GLY A 199 -5.85 9.24 -9.36
N TRP A 200 -5.92 8.37 -8.35
CA TRP A 200 -7.03 7.45 -8.15
C TRP A 200 -7.00 6.88 -6.73
N GLY A 201 -8.13 6.35 -6.29
CA GLY A 201 -8.24 5.47 -5.12
C GLY A 201 -9.67 5.07 -4.89
N ASP A 202 -9.88 3.81 -4.49
CA ASP A 202 -11.21 3.23 -4.23
C ASP A 202 -12.21 3.37 -5.39
N GLY A 203 -11.72 3.44 -6.64
CA GLY A 203 -12.53 3.64 -7.84
C GLY A 203 -12.88 5.10 -8.15
N PHE A 204 -12.26 6.07 -7.49
CA PHE A 204 -12.52 7.50 -7.68
C PHE A 204 -11.23 8.30 -7.84
N PHE A 205 -11.30 9.43 -8.54
CA PHE A 205 -10.20 10.40 -8.58
C PHE A 205 -10.50 11.66 -7.75
N GLY A 206 -11.71 11.77 -7.19
CA GLY A 206 -12.01 12.84 -6.25
C GLY A 206 -13.32 12.65 -5.53
N LYS A 207 -13.38 13.12 -4.28
CA LYS A 207 -14.58 13.15 -3.45
C LYS A 207 -14.67 14.45 -2.65
N ALA A 208 -15.90 14.88 -2.39
CA ALA A 208 -16.21 16.04 -1.58
C ALA A 208 -17.00 15.61 -0.34
N TYR A 209 -16.52 16.00 0.83
CA TYR A 209 -17.12 15.68 2.12
C TYR A 209 -17.46 16.95 2.88
N LEU A 210 -18.59 16.92 3.58
CA LEU A 210 -19.01 17.99 4.47
C LEU A 210 -18.79 17.54 5.91
N PHE A 211 -17.76 18.10 6.54
CA PHE A 211 -17.37 17.81 7.92
C PHE A 211 -18.03 18.79 8.89
N GLU A 212 -18.53 18.26 10.00
CA GLU A 212 -19.04 19.00 11.15
C GLU A 212 -18.66 18.27 12.43
N ASN A 213 -17.68 18.80 13.16
CA ASN A 213 -17.06 18.15 14.32
C ASN A 213 -16.55 16.75 13.93
N ASP A 214 -16.96 15.70 14.65
CA ASP A 214 -16.54 14.31 14.41
C ASP A 214 -17.36 13.59 13.33
N THR A 215 -18.27 14.30 12.65
CA THR A 215 -19.17 13.72 11.65
C THR A 215 -18.86 14.24 10.26
N TYR A 216 -19.13 13.41 9.25
CA TYR A 216 -18.94 13.77 7.85
C TYR A 216 -20.04 13.17 6.97
N GLU A 217 -20.34 13.87 5.88
CA GLU A 217 -21.28 13.44 4.85
C GLU A 217 -20.60 13.51 3.47
N LEU A 218 -20.68 12.45 2.67
CA LEU A 218 -20.24 12.49 1.27
C LEU A 218 -21.27 13.28 0.45
N VAL A 219 -20.86 14.40 -0.15
CA VAL A 219 -21.75 15.28 -0.93
C VAL A 219 -21.55 15.17 -2.44
N GLY A 220 -20.44 14.58 -2.89
CA GLY A 220 -20.18 14.33 -4.31
C GLY A 220 -18.91 13.51 -4.54
N HIS A 221 -18.86 12.80 -5.66
CA HIS A 221 -17.72 11.97 -6.04
C HIS A 221 -17.54 11.93 -7.56
N SER A 222 -16.30 11.67 -7.99
CA SER A 222 -15.92 11.55 -9.40
C SER A 222 -15.26 10.19 -9.64
N PRO A 223 -15.97 9.24 -10.27
CA PRO A 223 -15.44 7.89 -10.50
C PRO A 223 -14.37 7.89 -11.60
N ILE A 224 -13.45 6.93 -11.52
CA ILE A 224 -12.54 6.61 -12.63
C ILE A 224 -13.20 5.57 -13.54
N ARG A 225 -12.82 5.56 -14.81
CA ARG A 225 -13.15 4.53 -15.81
C ARG A 225 -11.90 4.21 -16.58
N GLN A 226 -11.80 2.96 -17.04
CA GLN A 226 -10.73 2.55 -17.94
C GLN A 226 -11.04 3.01 -19.37
N VAL A 227 -10.06 3.60 -20.05
CA VAL A 227 -10.20 4.16 -21.41
C VAL A 227 -9.77 3.15 -22.48
N SER A 228 -8.80 2.28 -22.19
CA SER A 228 -8.30 1.22 -23.09
C SER A 228 -8.74 -0.18 -22.60
N HIS A 229 -8.87 -1.15 -23.52
CA HIS A 229 -9.23 -2.54 -23.18
C HIS A 229 -8.02 -3.44 -22.89
N ASP A 230 -6.79 -2.92 -22.97
CA ASP A 230 -5.56 -3.73 -22.89
C ASP A 230 -5.09 -3.99 -21.44
N GLY A 231 -5.99 -3.85 -20.46
CA GLY A 231 -5.74 -4.13 -19.04
C GLY A 231 -5.12 -2.97 -18.28
N ILE A 232 -5.26 -3.00 -16.96
CA ILE A 232 -4.60 -2.05 -16.05
C ILE A 232 -3.21 -2.62 -15.78
N ASP A 233 -2.22 -2.11 -16.50
CA ASP A 233 -0.84 -2.22 -16.07
C ASP A 233 -0.65 -1.18 -14.96
N ILE A 234 -0.32 -1.61 -13.74
CA ILE A 234 -0.15 -0.73 -12.56
C ILE A 234 0.97 0.31 -12.77
N ASP A 235 1.86 0.07 -13.74
CA ASP A 235 2.87 1.03 -14.20
C ASP A 235 2.37 1.96 -15.34
N LYS A 236 1.15 1.79 -15.85
CA LYS A 236 0.48 2.61 -16.88
C LYS A 236 -0.84 3.18 -16.36
N SER A 237 -0.75 3.99 -15.32
CA SER A 237 -1.89 4.79 -14.83
C SER A 237 -2.52 5.72 -15.90
N HIS A 238 -1.88 5.87 -17.07
CA HIS A 238 -2.29 6.67 -18.22
C HIS A 238 -3.68 6.35 -18.79
N ASP A 239 -4.23 5.17 -18.50
CA ASP A 239 -5.46 4.67 -19.13
C ASP A 239 -6.73 4.90 -18.28
N LEU A 240 -6.66 5.71 -17.24
CA LEU A 240 -7.79 6.03 -16.36
C LEU A 240 -8.35 7.43 -16.62
N THR A 241 -9.68 7.57 -16.60
CA THR A 241 -10.34 8.88 -16.60
C THR A 241 -10.15 9.56 -15.24
N SER A 242 -9.08 10.34 -15.11
CA SER A 242 -8.78 11.11 -13.90
C SER A 242 -8.10 12.42 -14.27
N ILE A 243 -8.47 13.51 -13.61
CA ILE A 243 -7.80 14.81 -13.78
C ILE A 243 -6.36 14.74 -13.28
N GLY A 244 -6.10 14.01 -12.19
CA GLY A 244 -4.75 13.80 -11.65
C GLY A 244 -3.85 13.04 -12.63
N ILE A 245 -4.38 11.97 -13.24
CA ILE A 245 -3.68 11.23 -14.30
C ILE A 245 -3.47 12.09 -15.53
N LEU A 246 -4.50 12.78 -16.00
CA LEU A 246 -4.39 13.65 -17.18
C LEU A 246 -3.29 14.69 -16.98
N TYR A 247 -3.24 15.32 -15.80
CA TYR A 247 -2.19 16.27 -15.47
C TYR A 247 -0.81 15.61 -15.46
N GLY A 248 -0.68 14.44 -14.82
CA GLY A 248 0.56 13.66 -14.78
C GLY A 248 1.08 13.25 -16.16
N ASN A 249 0.22 13.11 -17.17
CA ASN A 249 0.64 12.81 -18.54
C ASN A 249 1.39 13.98 -19.22
N PHE A 250 1.22 15.22 -18.72
CA PHE A 250 1.83 16.43 -19.31
C PHE A 250 3.01 16.99 -18.50
N THR A 251 3.35 16.38 -17.36
CA THR A 251 4.42 16.84 -16.46
C THR A 251 5.47 15.78 -16.24
#